data_AF-A0A4Z1L1S7-F1
#
_entry.id   AF-A0A4Z1L1S7-F1
#
_cell.length_a   1.000
_cell.length_b   1.000
_cell.length_c   1.000
_cell.angle_alpha   90.00
_cell.angle_beta   90.00
_cell.angle_gamma   90.00
#
_symmetry.space_group_name_H-M   'P 1'
#
loop_
_entity.id
_entity.type
_entity.pdbx_description
1 polymer ?
#
loop_
_entity_poly.entity_id
_entity_poly.type
_entity_poly.pdbx_seq_one_letter_code
_entity_poly.pdbx_strand_id
1 'polypeptide(L)'
;MLKEHIYKTFDSPVTAEPWRSIPSTYVVCEEDKAIPLGAQLGMIRGTQEIAEGSFDTIERTDAGHSPFINQPEWLAEKLIKAAETPI
;
A
#
# COMPACT_ATOMS: atom_id res chain seq x y z
N MET A 1 12.19 -12.84 -15.18
CA MET A 1 13.34 -12.69 -14.28
C MET A 1 13.21 -11.32 -13.63
N LEU A 2 13.14 -11.25 -12.30
CA LEU A 2 13.24 -9.97 -11.58
C LEU A 2 14.63 -9.38 -11.84
N LYS A 3 14.71 -8.09 -12.16
CA LYS A 3 15.99 -7.40 -12.34
C LYS A 3 16.70 -7.25 -11.00
N GLU A 4 18.01 -7.05 -11.05
CA GLU A 4 18.82 -6.77 -9.86
C GLU A 4 18.28 -5.53 -9.12
N HIS A 5 17.99 -5.69 -7.84
CA HIS A 5 17.64 -4.59 -6.97
C HIS A 5 18.91 -3.80 -6.61
N ILE A 6 18.81 -2.49 -6.43
CA ILE A 6 19.98 -1.65 -6.10
C ILE A 6 20.40 -1.98 -4.66
N TYR A 7 21.59 -2.59 -4.48
CA TYR A 7 22.14 -2.95 -3.16
C TYR A 7 22.18 -1.75 -2.20
N LYS A 8 22.48 -0.56 -2.72
CA LYS A 8 22.56 0.68 -1.92
C LYS A 8 21.25 1.05 -1.21
N THR A 9 20.09 0.58 -1.67
CA THR A 9 18.80 0.83 -1.02
C THR A 9 18.72 0.21 0.39
N PHE A 10 19.52 -0.81 0.68
CA PHE A 10 19.58 -1.44 2.01
C PHE A 10 20.39 -0.64 3.04
N ASP A 11 21.37 0.17 2.59
CA ASP A 11 22.30 0.91 3.46
C ASP A 11 22.11 2.44 3.40
N SER A 12 21.30 2.95 2.46
CA SER A 12 21.04 4.38 2.35
C SER A 12 20.20 4.88 3.53
N PRO A 13 20.53 6.04 4.14
CA PRO A 13 19.74 6.58 5.24
C PRO A 13 18.32 6.94 4.78
N VAL A 14 17.32 6.58 5.59
CA VAL A 14 15.94 7.05 5.41
C VAL A 14 15.88 8.50 5.87
N THR A 15 15.68 9.42 4.94
CA THR A 15 15.68 10.87 5.22
C THR A 15 14.28 11.47 5.36
N ALA A 16 13.24 10.74 4.97
CA ALA A 16 11.85 11.18 5.04
C ALA A 16 10.89 9.99 5.12
N GLU A 17 9.69 10.24 5.64
CA GLU A 17 8.57 9.30 5.71
C GLU A 17 7.37 9.88 4.92
N PRO A 18 7.35 9.77 3.59
CA PRO A 18 6.38 10.49 2.75
C PRO A 18 4.91 10.14 3.03
N TRP A 19 4.66 8.92 3.52
CA TRP A 19 3.32 8.44 3.89
C TRP A 19 2.66 9.25 5.02
N ARG A 20 3.43 10.09 5.75
CA ARG A 20 2.89 11.02 6.75
C ARG A 20 2.28 12.28 6.16
N SER A 21 2.68 12.67 4.94
CA SER A 21 2.31 13.96 4.35
C SER A 21 1.74 13.87 2.94
N ILE A 22 1.93 12.75 2.26
CA ILE A 22 1.36 12.48 0.94
C ILE A 22 0.13 11.59 1.13
N PRO A 23 -1.04 11.96 0.59
CA PRO A 23 -2.22 11.10 0.57
C PRO A 23 -1.86 9.72 0.05
N SER A 24 -2.18 8.69 0.83
CA SER A 24 -1.74 7.33 0.57
C SER A 24 -2.94 6.41 0.64
N THR A 25 -3.09 5.52 -0.34
CA THR A 25 -4.17 4.52 -0.35
C THR A 25 -3.61 3.16 0.10
N TYR A 26 -4.31 2.49 1.02
CA TYR A 26 -4.04 1.08 1.34
C TYR A 26 -5.02 0.17 0.59
N VAL A 27 -4.50 -0.85 -0.09
CA VAL A 27 -5.31 -1.88 -0.76
C VAL A 27 -5.33 -3.13 0.11
N VAL A 28 -6.47 -3.40 0.74
CA VAL A 28 -6.71 -4.61 1.53
C VAL A 28 -7.08 -5.76 0.60
N CYS A 29 -6.31 -6.84 0.67
CA CYS A 29 -6.55 -8.08 -0.08
C CYS A 29 -7.08 -9.14 0.88
N GLU A 30 -8.38 -9.43 0.81
CA GLU A 30 -9.07 -10.26 1.81
C GLU A 30 -8.65 -11.74 1.75
N GLU A 31 -8.24 -12.24 0.58
CA GLU A 31 -7.79 -13.61 0.36
C GLU A 31 -6.25 -13.72 0.37
N ASP A 32 -5.56 -12.73 0.93
CA ASP A 32 -4.11 -12.74 1.10
C ASP A 32 -3.67 -13.81 2.12
N LYS A 33 -2.83 -14.75 1.64
CA LYS A 33 -2.26 -15.83 2.44
C LYS A 33 -0.86 -15.54 2.99
N ALA A 34 -0.21 -14.47 2.51
CA ALA A 34 1.09 -14.01 2.99
C ALA A 34 0.91 -13.04 4.17
N ILE A 35 -0.06 -12.13 4.07
CA ILE A 35 -0.41 -11.18 5.14
C ILE A 35 -1.90 -11.33 5.47
N PRO A 36 -2.26 -12.09 6.52
CA PRO A 36 -3.66 -12.31 6.88
C PRO A 36 -4.40 -10.99 7.14
N LEU A 37 -5.71 -10.96 6.87
CA LEU A 37 -6.56 -9.76 6.97
C LEU A 37 -6.37 -8.99 8.29
N GLY A 38 -6.35 -9.69 9.43
CA GLY A 38 -6.16 -9.05 10.73
C GLY A 38 -4.82 -8.32 10.87
N ALA A 39 -3.76 -8.82 10.24
CA ALA A 39 -2.46 -8.17 10.24
C ALA A 39 -2.47 -6.91 9.35
N GLN A 40 -3.09 -6.95 8.16
CA GLN A 40 -3.26 -5.78 7.30
C GLN A 40 -4.01 -4.65 8.03
N LEU A 41 -5.12 -4.97 8.70
CA LEU A 41 -5.88 -4.01 9.50
C LEU A 41 -5.07 -3.47 10.69
N GLY A 42 -4.24 -4.31 11.31
CA GLY A 42 -3.30 -3.90 12.35
C GLY A 42 -2.25 -2.91 11.84
N MET A 43 -1.73 -3.10 10.62
CA MET A 43 -0.79 -2.17 9.99
C MET A 43 -1.44 -0.80 9.76
N ILE A 44 -2.65 -0.77 9.18
CA ILE A 44 -3.41 0.47 8.95
C ILE A 44 -3.63 1.22 10.26
N ARG A 45 -4.10 0.50 11.29
CA ARG A 45 -4.33 1.09 12.61
C ARG A 45 -3.04 1.64 13.21
N GLY A 46 -1.95 0.87 13.16
CA GLY A 46 -0.66 1.29 13.70
C GLY A 46 -0.12 2.56 13.02
N THR A 47 -0.24 2.67 11.70
CA THR A 47 0.17 3.89 10.99
C THR A 47 -0.68 5.08 11.37
N GLN A 48 -2.00 4.90 11.51
CA GLN A 48 -2.93 5.96 11.91
C GLN A 48 -2.70 6.43 13.36
N GLU A 49 -2.28 5.54 14.26
CA GLU A 49 -1.87 5.90 15.63
C GLU A 49 -0.58 6.73 15.65
N ILE A 50 0.34 6.49 14.70
CA ILE A 50 1.64 7.17 14.60
C ILE A 50 1.55 8.49 13.82
N ALA A 51 0.65 8.59 12.84
CA ALA A 51 0.42 9.77 12.03
C ALA A 51 -1.08 9.88 11.72
N GLU A 52 -1.73 10.83 12.37
CA GLU A 52 -3.14 11.14 12.13
C GLU A 52 -3.36 11.51 10.66
N GLY A 53 -4.40 10.96 10.04
CA GLY A 53 -4.71 11.17 8.63
C GLY A 53 -3.85 10.36 7.64
N SER A 54 -2.91 9.53 8.10
CA SER A 54 -2.21 8.60 7.20
C SER A 54 -3.13 7.48 6.73
N PHE A 55 -2.94 7.05 5.48
CA PHE A 55 -3.76 6.00 4.84
C PHE A 55 -5.26 6.25 4.98
N ASP A 56 -5.69 7.47 4.67
CA ASP A 56 -7.08 7.94 4.76
C ASP A 56 -8.01 7.23 3.76
N THR A 57 -7.46 6.71 2.66
CA THR A 57 -8.18 5.93 1.67
C THR A 57 -7.86 4.44 1.81
N ILE A 58 -8.88 3.63 2.05
CA ILE A 58 -8.77 2.16 2.11
C ILE A 58 -9.66 1.55 1.02
N GLU A 59 -9.04 0.84 0.09
CA GLU A 59 -9.73 0.06 -0.94
C GLU A 59 -9.67 -1.42 -0.56
N ARG A 60 -10.71 -2.20 -0.89
CA ARG A 60 -10.80 -3.63 -0.53
C ARG A 60 -11.09 -4.48 -1.76
N THR A 61 -10.45 -5.63 -1.83
CA THR A 61 -10.62 -6.63 -2.89
C THR A 61 -10.53 -8.04 -2.31
N ASP A 62 -11.21 -9.00 -2.94
CA ASP A 62 -11.09 -10.44 -2.69
C ASP A 62 -9.88 -11.08 -3.40
N ALA A 63 -8.96 -10.27 -3.94
CA ALA A 63 -7.68 -10.75 -4.46
C ALA A 63 -6.79 -11.37 -3.36
N GLY A 64 -5.85 -12.22 -3.80
CA GLY A 64 -4.73 -12.66 -2.96
C GLY A 64 -3.65 -11.56 -2.80
N HIS A 65 -2.44 -11.95 -2.42
CA HIS A 65 -1.34 -11.00 -2.08
C HIS A 65 -0.92 -10.04 -3.21
N SER A 66 -1.28 -10.33 -4.46
CA SER A 66 -0.81 -9.57 -5.62
C SER A 66 -1.99 -9.22 -6.53
N PRO A 67 -2.77 -8.17 -6.19
CA PRO A 67 -3.93 -7.76 -6.99
C PRO A 67 -3.54 -7.36 -8.42
N PHE A 68 -2.31 -6.91 -8.65
CA PHE A 68 -1.79 -6.63 -10.01
C PHE A 68 -1.63 -7.88 -10.88
N ILE A 69 -1.68 -9.09 -10.31
CA ILE A 69 -1.65 -10.36 -11.07
C ILE A 69 -3.07 -10.88 -11.29
N ASN A 70 -3.90 -10.90 -10.25
CA ASN A 70 -5.20 -11.55 -10.28
C ASN A 70 -6.37 -10.63 -10.67
N GLN A 71 -6.26 -9.33 -10.40
CA GLN A 71 -7.29 -8.32 -10.68
C GLN A 71 -6.65 -7.01 -11.22
N PRO A 72 -5.88 -7.07 -12.32
CA PRO A 72 -5.13 -5.92 -12.81
C PRO A 72 -6.01 -4.74 -13.23
N GLU A 73 -7.20 -4.99 -13.81
CA GLU A 73 -8.12 -3.93 -14.21
C GLU A 73 -8.69 -3.18 -13.01
N TRP A 74 -9.10 -3.91 -11.97
CA TRP A 74 -9.57 -3.32 -10.72
C TRP A 74 -8.49 -2.47 -10.07
N LEU A 75 -7.25 -2.98 -10.02
CA LEU A 75 -6.15 -2.22 -9.43
C LEU A 75 -5.83 -0.96 -10.24
N ALA A 76 -5.86 -1.04 -11.58
CA ALA A 76 -5.66 0.11 -12.44
C ALA A 76 -6.70 1.21 -12.19
N GLU A 77 -7.97 0.84 -12.02
CA GLU A 77 -9.05 1.78 -11.66
C GLU A 77 -8.74 2.50 -10.34
N LYS A 78 -8.30 1.78 -9.30
CA LYS A 78 -7.98 2.38 -7.99
C LYS A 78 -6.76 3.30 -8.06
N LEU A 79 -5.76 2.95 -8.86
CA LEU A 79 -4.59 3.82 -9.09
C LEU A 79 -4.97 5.12 -9.82
N ILE A 80 -5.83 5.04 -10.83
CA ILE A 80 -6.34 6.23 -11.55
C ILE A 80 -7.10 7.13 -10.56
N LYS A 81 -8.04 6.56 -9.80
CA LYS A 81 -8.79 7.30 -8.77
C LYS A 81 -7.87 7.98 -7.75
N ALA A 82 -6.83 7.28 -7.28
CA ALA A 82 -5.88 7.86 -6.34
C ALA A 82 -5.09 9.03 -6.95
N ALA A 83 -4.73 8.94 -8.24
CA ALA A 83 -4.00 10.00 -8.94
C ALA A 83 -4.84 11.27 -9.20
N GLU A 84 -6.17 11.15 -9.20
CA GLU A 84 -7.09 12.30 -9.33
C GLU A 84 -7.27 13.07 -8.01
N THR A 85 -6.79 12.53 -6.89
CA THR A 85 -6.88 13.18 -5.57
C THR A 85 -5.85 14.32 -5.49
N PRO A 86 -6.27 15.58 -5.29
CA PRO A 86 -5.33 16.71 -5.17
C PRO A 86 -4.39 16.55 -3.97
N ILE A 87 -3.14 16.99 -4.13
CA ILE A 87 -2.11 17.08 -3.06
C ILE A 87 -2.25 18.40 -2.31
#